data_AF-A0A858U424-F1
#
_entry.id   AF-A0A858U424-F1
#
_cell.length_a   1.000
_cell.length_b   1.000
_cell.length_c   1.000
_cell.angle_alpha   90.00
_cell.angle_beta   90.00
_cell.angle_gamma   90.00
#
_symmetry.space_group_name_H-M   'P 1'
#
loop_
_entity.id
_entity.type
_entity.pdbx_description
1 polymer ?
#
loop_
_entity_poly.entity_id
_entity_poly.type
_entity_poly.pdbx_seq_one_letter_code
_entity_poly.pdbx_strand_id
1 'polypeptide(L)'
;MKKRLTKKKLYISLGAIAAVTVPLVITSCSFTNNIRYQLFNFAKRRIIDLVGEVENYFKDDLDPDITEFKVKLKSLVEEMKNTAINADNPPEKFINHYENEANNLFNLYAQLKQQKVQAIIDLYVSKAKASTLLNAIGLLPNFKEEAKKLNNVQNQIPPVDISTPKANILEYIEISNASLNTAKSAIKALAAKYEIQNIDEILKLV
;
A
#
# COMPACT_ATOMS: atom_id res chain seq x y z
N MET A 1 -35.67 -3.94 7.62
CA MET A 1 -34.79 -3.56 8.75
C MET A 1 -33.34 -3.52 8.28
N LYS A 2 -32.75 -2.32 8.17
CA LYS A 2 -31.36 -2.09 7.77
C LYS A 2 -30.42 -2.47 8.94
N LYS A 3 -29.65 -3.56 8.81
CA LYS A 3 -28.51 -3.82 9.72
C LYS A 3 -27.41 -2.80 9.41
N ARG A 4 -27.26 -1.81 10.28
CA ARG A 4 -26.14 -0.85 10.26
C ARG A 4 -24.85 -1.63 10.52
N LEU A 5 -24.02 -1.77 9.49
CA LEU A 5 -22.61 -2.15 9.62
C LEU A 5 -21.91 -1.06 10.44
N THR A 6 -21.68 -1.34 11.72
CA THR A 6 -20.74 -0.58 12.55
C THR A 6 -19.35 -0.73 11.94
N LYS A 7 -18.96 0.24 11.10
CA LYS A 7 -17.57 0.47 10.69
C LYS A 7 -16.77 0.75 11.96
N LYS A 8 -16.19 -0.27 12.59
CA LYS A 8 -15.11 -0.09 13.55
C LYS A 8 -13.91 0.38 12.74
N LYS A 9 -13.73 1.70 12.64
CA LYS A 9 -12.50 2.30 12.14
C LYS A 9 -11.40 1.91 13.12
N LEU A 10 -10.54 1.00 12.70
CA LEU A 10 -9.31 0.66 13.40
C LEU A 10 -8.31 1.80 13.17
N TYR A 11 -8.46 2.87 13.95
CA TYR A 11 -7.38 3.85 14.12
C TYR A 11 -6.32 3.18 14.99
N ILE A 12 -5.41 2.43 14.37
CA ILE A 12 -4.15 2.11 15.03
C ILE A 12 -3.29 3.37 14.92
N SER A 13 -3.48 4.31 15.83
CA SER A 13 -2.42 5.24 16.16
C SER A 13 -1.34 4.42 16.89
N LEU A 14 -0.42 3.81 16.15
CA LEU A 14 0.84 3.32 16.72
C LEU A 14 1.69 4.49 17.27
N GLY A 15 1.35 5.74 16.93
CA GLY A 15 1.76 6.95 17.65
C GLY A 15 1.14 7.12 19.05
N ALA A 16 0.28 6.20 19.50
CA ALA A 16 -0.25 6.15 20.86
C ALA A 16 0.51 5.15 21.75
N ILE A 17 1.83 5.02 21.57
CA ILE A 17 2.72 4.76 22.72
C ILE A 17 2.80 6.08 23.52
N ALA A 18 1.65 6.63 23.90
CA ALA A 18 1.52 7.81 24.73
C ALA A 18 1.48 7.35 26.18
N ALA A 19 2.58 7.64 26.88
CA ALA A 19 2.67 7.67 28.34
C ALA A 19 2.23 6.39 29.08
N VAL A 20 3.07 5.36 29.05
CA VAL A 20 3.12 4.46 30.21
C VAL A 20 3.69 5.29 31.36
N THR A 21 2.82 5.86 32.19
CA THR A 21 3.21 6.44 33.48
C THR A 21 3.75 5.31 34.34
N VAL A 22 5.06 5.10 34.28
CA VAL A 22 5.77 4.22 35.20
C VAL A 22 5.54 4.80 36.59
N PRO A 23 5.02 4.04 37.57
CA PRO A 23 4.96 4.53 38.94
C PRO A 23 6.39 4.85 39.37
N LEU A 24 6.66 6.14 39.57
CA LEU A 24 7.89 6.63 40.19
C LEU A 24 7.90 6.09 41.61
N VAL A 25 8.60 4.98 41.82
CA VAL A 25 8.99 4.55 43.17
C VAL A 25 10.07 5.53 43.62
N ILE A 26 9.62 6.65 44.20
CA ILE A 26 10.48 7.62 44.87
C ILE A 26 10.84 6.97 46.21
N THR A 27 11.94 6.22 46.22
CA THR A 27 12.64 5.90 47.47
C THR A 27 14.09 6.33 47.29
N SER A 28 14.43 7.40 48.00
CA SER A 28 15.77 7.94 48.20
C SER A 28 16.76 6.85 48.60
N CYS A 29 17.73 6.59 47.73
CA CYS A 29 19.10 6.14 47.98
C CYS A 29 19.68 5.75 46.61
N SER A 30 20.79 6.36 46.20
CA SER A 30 21.46 6.23 44.89
C SER A 30 20.98 5.03 44.07
N PHE A 31 20.04 5.27 43.14
CA PHE A 31 19.62 4.25 42.19
C PHE A 31 20.87 3.91 41.38
N THR A 32 21.56 2.83 41.74
CA THR A 32 22.79 2.44 41.04
C THR A 32 22.41 2.26 39.58
N ASN A 33 23.25 2.74 38.65
CA ASN A 33 22.96 2.69 37.22
C ASN A 33 22.51 1.28 36.76
N ASN A 34 22.97 0.24 37.45
CA ASN A 34 22.54 -1.14 37.25
C ASN A 34 21.03 -1.37 37.48
N ILE A 35 20.45 -0.90 38.60
CA ILE A 35 19.00 -1.07 38.88
C ILE A 35 18.17 -0.25 37.88
N ARG A 36 18.65 0.93 37.47
CA ARG A 36 17.99 1.76 36.44
C ARG A 36 17.87 0.99 35.13
N TYR A 37 18.96 0.39 34.64
CA TYR A 37 18.95 -0.37 33.39
C TYR A 37 18.15 -1.68 33.50
N GLN A 38 18.16 -2.34 34.66
CA GLN A 38 17.30 -3.52 34.90
C GLN A 38 15.81 -3.16 34.80
N LEU A 39 15.39 -2.03 35.39
CA LEU A 39 14.02 -1.55 35.32
C LEU A 39 13.60 -1.27 33.87
N PHE A 40 14.45 -0.58 33.09
CA PHE A 40 14.16 -0.31 31.68
C PHE A 40 14.04 -1.58 30.85
N ASN A 41 14.97 -2.53 31.00
CA ASN A 41 14.89 -3.80 30.28
C ASN A 41 13.66 -4.63 30.67
N PHE A 42 13.25 -4.59 31.94
CA PHE A 42 12.02 -5.23 32.42
C PHE A 42 10.77 -4.58 31.80
N ALA A 43 10.66 -3.25 31.89
CA ALA A 43 9.54 -2.50 31.32
C ALA A 43 9.43 -2.70 29.81
N LYS A 44 10.56 -2.62 29.10
CA LYS A 44 10.67 -2.90 27.66
C LYS A 44 10.09 -4.27 27.31
N ARG A 45 10.57 -5.34 27.95
CA ARG A 45 10.09 -6.71 27.68
C ARG A 45 8.58 -6.81 27.90
N ARG A 46 8.08 -6.30 29.04
CA ARG A 46 6.64 -6.32 29.34
C ARG A 46 5.80 -5.57 28.31
N ILE A 47 6.24 -4.40 27.87
CA ILE A 47 5.52 -3.63 26.84
C ILE A 47 5.51 -4.39 25.52
N ILE A 48 6.65 -4.93 25.08
CA ILE A 48 6.71 -5.65 23.80
C ILE A 48 5.91 -6.96 23.85
N ASP A 49 5.93 -7.67 24.97
CA ASP A 49 5.11 -8.88 25.15
C ASP A 49 3.61 -8.56 25.11
N LEU A 50 3.19 -7.38 25.56
CA LEU A 50 1.80 -6.91 25.48
C LEU A 50 1.37 -6.53 24.06
N VAL A 51 2.29 -6.08 23.21
CA VAL A 51 2.03 -5.89 21.77
C VAL A 51 1.69 -7.23 21.13
N GLY A 52 2.28 -8.33 21.59
CA GLY A 52 2.00 -9.66 21.05
C GLY A 52 2.57 -9.84 19.63
N GLU A 53 2.05 -10.84 18.91
CA GLU A 53 2.58 -11.21 17.59
C GLU A 53 2.12 -10.26 16.48
N VAL A 54 3.07 -9.86 15.61
CA VAL A 54 2.83 -8.98 14.45
C VAL A 54 1.73 -9.54 13.56
N GLU A 55 1.70 -10.85 13.35
CA GLU A 55 0.75 -11.58 12.54
C GLU A 55 -0.71 -11.30 12.95
N ASN A 56 -0.98 -11.12 14.24
CA ASN A 56 -2.32 -10.86 14.76
C ASN A 56 -2.87 -9.49 14.32
N TYR A 57 -2.00 -8.50 14.10
CA TYR A 57 -2.40 -7.17 13.65
C TYR A 57 -2.79 -7.13 12.17
N PHE A 58 -2.24 -8.06 11.36
CA PHE A 58 -2.45 -8.10 9.91
C PHE A 58 -3.21 -9.35 9.45
N LYS A 59 -3.87 -10.05 10.36
CA LYS A 59 -4.65 -11.27 10.06
C LYS A 59 -5.78 -11.01 9.05
N ASP A 60 -6.34 -9.80 9.09
CA ASP A 60 -7.44 -9.36 8.22
C ASP A 60 -6.93 -8.51 7.04
N ASP A 61 -5.61 -8.27 6.94
CA ASP A 61 -5.03 -7.55 5.79
C ASP A 61 -4.82 -8.53 4.64
N LEU A 62 -5.68 -8.40 3.64
CA LEU A 62 -5.73 -9.25 2.45
C LEU A 62 -4.66 -8.89 1.42
N ASP A 63 -3.84 -7.87 1.66
CA ASP A 63 -2.84 -7.42 0.72
C ASP A 63 -1.62 -8.35 0.72
N PRO A 64 -1.34 -9.07 -0.39
CA PRO A 64 -0.18 -9.96 -0.47
C PRO A 64 1.16 -9.19 -0.52
N ASP A 65 1.16 -7.94 -0.96
CA ASP A 65 2.39 -7.18 -1.26
C ASP A 65 3.04 -6.60 0.01
N ILE A 66 2.36 -6.63 1.16
CA ILE A 66 2.90 -6.16 2.44
C ILE A 66 3.69 -7.24 3.21
N THR A 67 3.92 -8.40 2.58
CA THR A 67 4.65 -9.51 3.21
C THR A 67 6.05 -9.09 3.65
N GLU A 68 6.77 -8.34 2.82
CA GLU A 68 8.10 -7.81 3.17
C GLU A 68 8.04 -6.90 4.40
N PHE A 69 7.03 -6.02 4.47
CA PHE A 69 6.82 -5.17 5.64
C PHE A 69 6.54 -5.98 6.91
N LYS A 70 5.68 -7.02 6.84
CA LYS A 70 5.40 -7.90 7.99
C LYS A 70 6.67 -8.58 8.51
N VAL A 71 7.50 -9.10 7.59
CA VAL A 71 8.77 -9.74 7.93
C VAL A 71 9.73 -8.75 8.60
N LYS A 72 9.90 -7.55 8.03
CA LYS A 72 10.78 -6.53 8.61
C LYS A 72 10.30 -6.03 9.96
N LEU A 73 8.99 -5.83 10.13
CA LEU A 73 8.40 -5.43 11.40
C LEU A 73 8.62 -6.50 12.48
N LYS A 74 8.43 -7.79 12.14
CA LYS A 74 8.73 -8.90 13.05
C LYS A 74 10.20 -8.92 13.45
N SER A 75 11.10 -8.74 12.49
CA SER A 75 12.54 -8.65 12.76
C SER A 75 12.86 -7.48 13.70
N LEU A 76 12.28 -6.30 13.47
CA LEU A 76 12.51 -5.13 14.30
C LEU A 76 12.01 -5.34 15.75
N VAL A 77 10.85 -5.97 15.92
CA VAL A 77 10.30 -6.30 17.25
C VAL A 77 11.23 -7.28 17.99
N GLU A 78 11.70 -8.32 17.33
CA GLU A 78 12.63 -9.29 17.94
C GLU A 78 13.98 -8.67 18.27
N GLU A 79 14.51 -7.82 17.39
CA GLU A 79 15.74 -7.07 17.65
C GLU A 79 15.56 -6.16 18.88
N MET A 80 14.47 -5.40 18.93
CA MET A 80 14.13 -4.52 20.05
C MET A 80 14.04 -5.30 21.38
N LYS A 81 13.50 -6.53 21.38
CA LYS A 81 13.47 -7.41 22.57
C LYS A 81 14.88 -7.78 23.04
N ASN A 82 15.77 -8.08 22.11
CA ASN A 82 17.12 -8.58 22.39
C ASN A 82 18.13 -7.47 22.71
N THR A 83 17.92 -6.25 22.21
CA THR A 83 18.83 -5.13 22.44
C THR A 83 18.79 -4.64 23.89
N ALA A 84 19.90 -4.79 24.61
CA ALA A 84 19.98 -4.35 26.00
C ALA A 84 20.03 -2.82 26.10
N ILE A 85 19.28 -2.27 27.04
CA ILE A 85 19.44 -0.88 27.49
C ILE A 85 20.50 -0.89 28.59
N ASN A 86 21.64 -0.23 28.37
CA ASN A 86 22.79 -0.21 29.28
C ASN A 86 23.56 1.12 29.15
N ALA A 87 24.77 1.21 29.70
CA ALA A 87 25.56 2.44 29.65
C ALA A 87 26.00 2.83 28.21
N ASP A 88 26.32 1.86 27.36
CA ASP A 88 26.77 2.07 25.97
C ASP A 88 25.59 2.27 24.99
N ASN A 89 24.40 1.86 25.43
CA ASN A 89 23.12 2.02 24.76
C ASN A 89 22.05 2.55 25.74
N PRO A 90 22.14 3.83 26.13
CA PRO A 90 21.20 4.42 27.08
C PRO A 90 19.79 4.50 26.48
N PRO A 91 18.76 4.68 27.32
CA PRO A 91 17.36 4.71 26.87
C PRO A 91 17.11 5.64 25.69
N GLU A 92 17.71 6.83 25.68
CA GLU A 92 17.53 7.82 24.62
C GLU A 92 18.08 7.31 23.28
N LYS A 93 19.26 6.67 23.29
CA LYS A 93 19.87 6.09 22.09
C LYS A 93 19.05 4.90 21.59
N PHE A 94 18.58 4.06 22.52
CA PHE A 94 17.68 2.94 22.21
C PHE A 94 16.38 3.42 21.56
N ILE A 95 15.70 4.39 22.18
CA ILE A 95 14.42 4.93 21.69
C ILE A 95 14.61 5.55 20.31
N ASN A 96 15.60 6.44 20.15
CA ASN A 96 15.84 7.13 18.88
C ASN A 96 16.14 6.14 17.74
N HIS A 97 16.90 5.07 18.01
CA HIS A 97 17.18 4.06 17.00
C HIS A 97 15.91 3.34 16.53
N TYR A 98 15.13 2.78 17.46
CA TYR A 98 13.94 2.00 17.11
C TYR A 98 12.78 2.87 16.61
N GLU A 99 12.70 4.14 17.03
CA GLU A 99 11.75 5.10 16.45
C GLU A 99 12.07 5.39 14.98
N ASN A 100 13.34 5.61 14.63
CA ASN A 100 13.75 5.83 13.25
C ASN A 100 13.50 4.60 12.37
N GLU A 101 13.86 3.40 12.86
CA GLU A 101 13.58 2.15 12.13
C GLU A 101 12.08 1.91 11.95
N ALA A 102 11.27 2.14 12.99
CA ALA A 102 9.82 2.02 12.90
C ALA A 102 9.23 3.02 11.88
N ASN A 103 9.67 4.28 11.91
CA ASN A 103 9.24 5.31 10.96
C ASN A 103 9.59 4.92 9.52
N ASN A 104 10.79 4.37 9.28
CA ASN A 104 11.18 3.86 7.96
C ASN A 104 10.26 2.72 7.50
N LEU A 105 9.92 1.78 8.39
CA LEU A 105 8.99 0.70 8.06
C LEU A 105 7.56 1.20 7.78
N PHE A 106 7.05 2.17 8.54
CA PHE A 106 5.73 2.74 8.27
C PHE A 106 5.70 3.53 6.97
N ASN A 107 6.79 4.22 6.62
CA ASN A 107 6.94 4.87 5.33
C ASN A 107 6.92 3.84 4.20
N LEU A 108 7.62 2.70 4.34
CA LEU A 108 7.56 1.60 3.39
C LEU A 108 6.13 1.05 3.22
N TYR A 109 5.42 0.80 4.32
CA TYR A 109 4.03 0.33 4.28
C TYR A 109 3.11 1.32 3.54
N ALA A 110 3.23 2.61 3.86
CA ALA A 110 2.47 3.67 3.20
C ALA A 110 2.76 3.74 1.70
N GLN A 111 4.04 3.65 1.32
CA GLN A 111 4.48 3.63 -0.08
C GLN A 111 3.92 2.42 -0.83
N LEU A 112 3.99 1.21 -0.26
CA LEU A 112 3.46 -0.01 -0.86
C LEU A 112 1.95 0.13 -1.12
N LYS A 113 1.18 0.58 -0.12
CA LYS A 113 -0.26 0.82 -0.24
C LYS A 113 -0.58 1.90 -1.28
N GLN A 114 0.15 3.01 -1.27
CA GLN A 114 -0.05 4.10 -2.22
C GLN A 114 0.20 3.66 -3.66
N GLN A 115 1.31 2.97 -3.91
CA GLN A 115 1.64 2.45 -5.23
C GLN A 115 0.59 1.45 -5.74
N LYS A 116 0.05 0.62 -4.83
CA LYS A 116 -0.98 -0.34 -5.17
C LYS A 116 -2.31 0.34 -5.52
N VAL A 117 -2.75 1.29 -4.69
CA VAL A 117 -3.94 2.10 -4.99
C VAL A 117 -3.78 2.86 -6.30
N GLN A 118 -2.60 3.42 -6.57
CA GLN A 118 -2.32 4.10 -7.83
C GLN A 118 -2.44 3.14 -9.02
N ALA A 119 -1.86 1.93 -8.94
CA ALA A 119 -2.00 0.93 -9.99
C ALA A 119 -3.47 0.53 -10.23
N ILE A 120 -4.27 0.39 -9.17
CA ILE A 120 -5.71 0.13 -9.30
C ILE A 120 -6.40 1.28 -10.05
N ILE A 121 -6.13 2.53 -9.68
CA ILE A 121 -6.67 3.72 -10.34
C ILE A 121 -6.26 3.74 -11.82
N ASP A 122 -4.97 3.55 -12.11
CA ASP A 122 -4.41 3.56 -13.46
C ASP A 122 -5.07 2.50 -14.34
N LEU A 123 -5.32 1.30 -13.80
CA LEU A 123 -6.06 0.25 -14.49
C LEU A 123 -7.47 0.71 -14.87
N TYR A 124 -8.25 1.21 -13.91
CA TYR A 124 -9.64 1.62 -14.19
C TYR A 124 -9.70 2.82 -15.14
N VAL A 125 -8.77 3.77 -15.02
CA VAL A 125 -8.63 4.89 -15.95
C VAL A 125 -8.29 4.38 -17.35
N SER A 126 -7.32 3.50 -17.49
CA SER A 126 -6.95 2.91 -18.78
C SER A 126 -8.12 2.13 -19.40
N LYS A 127 -8.83 1.30 -18.61
CA LYS A 127 -10.01 0.55 -19.09
C LYS A 127 -11.12 1.47 -19.58
N ALA A 128 -11.40 2.55 -18.84
CA ALA A 128 -12.43 3.51 -19.23
C ALA A 128 -12.08 4.22 -20.55
N LYS A 129 -10.82 4.64 -20.71
CA LYS A 129 -10.30 5.26 -21.94
C LYS A 129 -10.35 4.28 -23.11
N ALA A 130 -9.87 3.05 -22.91
CA ALA A 130 -9.89 1.99 -23.91
C ALA A 130 -11.32 1.70 -24.36
N SER A 131 -12.24 1.44 -23.43
CA SER A 131 -13.65 1.16 -23.74
C SER A 131 -14.30 2.31 -24.51
N THR A 132 -14.04 3.55 -24.13
CA THR A 132 -14.57 4.74 -24.82
C THR A 132 -14.13 4.77 -26.29
N LEU A 133 -12.82 4.62 -26.55
CA LEU A 133 -12.31 4.66 -27.92
C LEU A 133 -12.73 3.43 -28.73
N LEU A 134 -12.72 2.23 -28.12
CA LEU A 134 -13.17 1.00 -28.77
C LEU A 134 -14.64 1.09 -29.18
N ASN A 135 -15.51 1.66 -28.35
CA ASN A 135 -16.90 1.89 -28.70
C ASN A 135 -17.04 2.89 -29.86
N ALA A 136 -16.24 3.96 -29.87
CA ALA A 136 -16.23 4.93 -30.95
C ALA A 136 -15.82 4.30 -32.29
N ILE A 137 -14.70 3.55 -32.33
CA ILE A 137 -14.26 2.89 -33.56
C ILE A 137 -15.15 1.70 -33.96
N GLY A 138 -15.85 1.09 -33.00
CA GLY A 138 -16.78 -0.02 -33.26
C GLY A 138 -18.00 0.37 -34.10
N LEU A 139 -18.30 1.68 -34.21
CA LEU A 139 -19.31 2.21 -35.12
C LEU A 139 -18.85 2.22 -36.59
N LEU A 140 -17.54 2.08 -36.83
CA LEU A 140 -16.95 2.12 -38.16
C LEU A 140 -16.93 0.70 -38.76
N PRO A 141 -17.47 0.49 -39.99
CA PRO A 141 -17.53 -0.84 -40.59
C PRO A 141 -16.18 -1.57 -40.66
N ASN A 142 -15.12 -0.84 -40.97
CA ASN A 142 -13.78 -1.41 -41.15
C ASN A 142 -13.09 -1.81 -39.83
N PHE A 143 -13.53 -1.27 -38.69
CA PHE A 143 -12.91 -1.53 -37.38
C PHE A 143 -13.84 -2.27 -36.42
N LYS A 144 -15.09 -2.52 -36.81
CA LYS A 144 -16.12 -3.16 -35.96
C LYS A 144 -15.67 -4.49 -35.36
N GLU A 145 -15.12 -5.39 -36.17
CA GLU A 145 -14.71 -6.72 -35.69
C GLU A 145 -13.48 -6.65 -34.78
N GLU A 146 -12.52 -5.78 -35.07
CA GLU A 146 -11.35 -5.57 -34.24
C GLU A 146 -11.73 -4.94 -32.89
N ALA A 147 -12.58 -3.90 -32.92
CA ALA A 147 -13.12 -3.26 -31.72
C ALA A 147 -13.86 -4.26 -30.82
N LYS A 148 -14.66 -5.16 -31.42
CA LYS A 148 -15.36 -6.22 -30.68
C LYS A 148 -14.39 -7.21 -30.03
N LYS A 149 -13.34 -7.63 -30.74
CA LYS A 149 -12.31 -8.52 -30.19
C LYS A 149 -11.59 -7.87 -29.00
N LEU A 150 -11.18 -6.61 -29.13
CA LEU A 150 -10.48 -5.89 -28.05
C LEU A 150 -11.40 -5.61 -26.86
N ASN A 151 -12.67 -5.27 -27.08
CA ASN A 151 -13.66 -5.16 -26.00
C ASN A 151 -13.83 -6.49 -25.25
N ASN A 152 -13.81 -7.63 -25.94
CA ASN A 152 -13.85 -8.94 -25.27
C ASN A 152 -12.60 -9.16 -24.40
N VAL A 153 -11.41 -8.77 -24.86
CA VAL A 153 -10.18 -8.82 -24.06
C VAL A 153 -10.29 -7.92 -22.81
N GLN A 154 -10.80 -6.69 -22.97
CA GLN A 154 -11.04 -5.78 -21.84
C GLN A 154 -12.02 -6.35 -20.79
N ASN A 155 -13.04 -7.07 -21.24
CA ASN A 155 -14.04 -7.70 -20.38
C ASN A 155 -13.51 -8.92 -19.62
N GLN A 156 -12.41 -9.52 -20.08
CA GLN A 156 -11.74 -10.61 -19.37
C GLN A 156 -10.89 -10.12 -18.19
N ILE A 157 -10.54 -8.82 -18.14
CA ILE A 157 -9.85 -8.25 -16.99
C ILE A 157 -10.81 -8.25 -15.80
N PRO A 158 -10.52 -9.02 -14.73
CA PRO A 158 -11.41 -9.14 -13.58
C PRO A 158 -11.51 -7.82 -12.80
N PRO A 159 -12.53 -7.68 -11.94
CA PRO A 159 -12.53 -6.63 -10.92
C PRO A 159 -11.29 -6.75 -10.04
N VAL A 160 -10.62 -5.63 -9.78
CA VAL A 160 -9.41 -5.56 -8.98
C VAL A 160 -9.66 -4.76 -7.70
N ASP A 161 -9.09 -5.22 -6.60
CA ASP A 161 -9.04 -4.54 -5.31
C ASP A 161 -7.69 -4.71 -4.61
N ILE A 162 -7.60 -4.31 -3.34
CA ILE A 162 -6.37 -4.37 -2.54
C ILE A 162 -5.84 -5.80 -2.29
N SER A 163 -6.68 -6.84 -2.46
CA SER A 163 -6.26 -8.24 -2.33
C SER A 163 -5.54 -8.76 -3.57
N THR A 164 -5.69 -8.09 -4.71
CA THR A 164 -5.04 -8.49 -5.96
C THR A 164 -3.55 -8.14 -5.92
N PRO A 165 -2.61 -9.06 -6.21
CA PRO A 165 -1.18 -8.72 -6.25
C PRO A 165 -0.88 -7.60 -7.24
N LYS A 166 -0.02 -6.63 -6.86
CA LYS A 166 0.33 -5.48 -7.71
C LYS A 166 0.86 -5.92 -9.08
N ALA A 167 1.63 -7.00 -9.15
CA ALA A 167 2.15 -7.56 -10.41
C ALA A 167 1.02 -7.86 -11.41
N ASN A 168 -0.04 -8.53 -10.97
CA ASN A 168 -1.19 -8.84 -11.81
C ASN A 168 -1.92 -7.57 -12.27
N ILE A 169 -1.99 -6.55 -11.41
CA ILE A 169 -2.59 -5.26 -11.78
C ILE A 169 -1.80 -4.59 -12.90
N LEU A 170 -0.46 -4.63 -12.83
CA LEU A 170 0.41 -4.10 -13.88
C LEU A 170 0.22 -4.85 -15.21
N GLU A 171 0.12 -6.18 -15.18
CA GLU A 171 -0.19 -6.98 -16.39
C GLU A 171 -1.54 -6.58 -16.99
N TYR A 172 -2.57 -6.35 -16.16
CA TYR A 172 -3.87 -5.90 -16.65
C TYR A 172 -3.81 -4.48 -17.24
N ILE A 173 -2.97 -3.59 -16.70
CA ILE A 173 -2.71 -2.26 -17.27
C ILE A 173 -2.08 -2.39 -18.65
N GLU A 174 -1.13 -3.30 -18.84
CA GLU A 174 -0.49 -3.52 -20.15
C GLU A 174 -1.52 -4.01 -21.19
N ILE A 175 -2.37 -4.97 -20.83
CA ILE A 175 -3.46 -5.45 -21.69
C ILE A 175 -4.42 -4.30 -22.06
N SER A 176 -4.76 -3.46 -21.08
CA SER A 176 -5.60 -2.28 -21.27
C SER A 176 -4.97 -1.25 -22.20
N ASN A 177 -3.69 -0.94 -21.99
CA ASN A 177 -2.94 0.02 -22.80
C ASN A 177 -2.72 -0.48 -24.22
N ALA A 178 -2.51 -1.78 -24.43
CA ALA A 178 -2.42 -2.35 -25.77
C ALA A 178 -3.72 -2.12 -26.55
N SER A 179 -4.87 -2.38 -25.92
CA SER A 179 -6.19 -2.15 -26.53
C SER A 179 -6.43 -0.66 -26.82
N LEU A 180 -6.05 0.21 -25.89
CA LEU A 180 -6.12 1.67 -26.05
C LEU A 180 -5.26 2.15 -27.23
N ASN A 181 -4.03 1.67 -27.34
CA ASN A 181 -3.10 2.07 -28.39
C ASN A 181 -3.59 1.65 -29.77
N THR A 182 -4.14 0.44 -29.92
CA THR A 182 -4.77 0.01 -31.17
C THR A 182 -5.94 0.92 -31.54
N ALA A 183 -6.79 1.27 -30.57
CA ALA A 183 -7.92 2.18 -30.81
C ALA A 183 -7.45 3.59 -31.22
N LYS A 184 -6.42 4.14 -30.55
CA LYS A 184 -5.81 5.42 -30.93
C LYS A 184 -5.25 5.38 -32.36
N SER A 185 -4.54 4.31 -32.73
CA SER A 185 -4.00 4.14 -34.08
C SER A 185 -5.09 4.09 -35.15
N ALA A 186 -6.20 3.38 -34.89
CA ALA A 186 -7.35 3.35 -35.80
C ALA A 186 -7.96 4.75 -36.00
N ILE A 187 -8.12 5.52 -34.93
CA ILE A 187 -8.62 6.91 -34.99
C ILE A 187 -7.66 7.81 -35.76
N LYS A 188 -6.35 7.68 -35.55
CA LYS A 188 -5.34 8.44 -36.32
C LYS A 188 -5.37 8.11 -37.80
N ALA A 189 -5.50 6.83 -38.15
CA ALA A 189 -5.61 6.40 -39.55
C ALA A 189 -6.88 6.99 -40.20
N LEU A 190 -7.99 7.05 -39.47
CA LEU A 190 -9.22 7.68 -39.93
C LEU A 190 -9.05 9.20 -40.10
N ALA A 191 -8.48 9.87 -39.10
CA ALA A 191 -8.23 11.31 -39.12
C ALA A 191 -7.33 11.71 -40.31
N ALA A 192 -6.28 10.93 -40.60
CA ALA A 192 -5.43 11.14 -41.76
C ALA A 192 -6.21 11.01 -43.08
N LYS A 193 -7.11 10.02 -43.18
CA LYS A 193 -7.97 9.83 -44.36
C LYS A 193 -8.93 11.00 -44.62
N TYR A 194 -9.38 11.67 -43.57
CA TYR A 194 -10.34 12.79 -43.65
C TYR A 194 -9.70 14.16 -43.37
N GLU A 195 -8.37 14.24 -43.35
CA GLU A 195 -7.59 15.47 -43.12
C GLU A 195 -7.98 16.23 -41.83
N ILE A 196 -8.34 15.50 -40.78
CA ILE A 196 -8.71 16.08 -39.47
C ILE A 196 -7.44 16.56 -38.76
N GLN A 197 -7.33 17.86 -38.54
CA GLN A 197 -6.22 18.49 -37.81
C GLN A 197 -6.36 18.29 -36.28
N ASN A 198 -5.24 18.39 -35.55
CA ASN A 198 -5.15 18.34 -34.08
C ASN A 198 -5.62 17.03 -33.41
N ILE A 199 -5.72 15.92 -34.15
CA ILE A 199 -6.16 14.64 -33.58
C ILE A 199 -5.24 14.15 -32.44
N ASP A 200 -3.94 14.43 -32.51
CA ASP A 200 -2.99 14.06 -31.46
C ASP A 200 -3.23 14.82 -30.15
N GLU A 201 -3.74 16.05 -30.18
CA GLU A 201 -4.10 16.81 -28.98
C GLU A 201 -5.40 16.27 -28.37
N ILE A 202 -6.39 15.95 -29.21
CA ILE A 202 -7.65 15.35 -28.78
C ILE A 202 -7.40 13.98 -28.12
N LEU A 203 -6.53 13.16 -28.70
CA LEU A 203 -6.17 11.84 -28.17
C LEU A 203 -5.25 11.88 -26.94
N LYS A 204 -4.79 13.06 -26.49
CA LYS A 204 -4.13 13.21 -25.16
C LYS A 204 -5.15 13.41 -24.04
N LEU A 205 -6.33 13.95 -24.36
CA LEU A 205 -7.43 14.16 -23.42
C LEU A 205 -8.16 12.85 -23.10
N VAL A 206 -8.05 11.86 -23.99
CA VAL A 206 -8.53 10.48 -23.81
C VAL A 206 -7.37 9.56 -23.51
#